data_AF-A0A5Y2IVG9-F1
#
_entry.id   AF-A0A5Y2IVG9-F1
#
_cell.length_a   1.000
_cell.length_b   1.000
_cell.length_c   1.000
_cell.angle_alpha   90.00
_cell.angle_beta   90.00
_cell.angle_gamma   90.00
#
_symmetry.space_group_name_H-M   'P 1'
#
loop_
_entity.id
_entity.type
_entity.pdbx_description
1 polymer ?
#
loop_
_entity_poly.entity_id
_entity_poly.type
_entity_poly.pdbx_seq_one_letter_code
_entity_poly.pdbx_strand_id
1 'polypeptide(L)'
;MNIDKQTLRERYSPKPVPKCHICGEEMTIQRMSASRITYGCTGATYDDAGCHYSTGRRIADDHYEQSRVTVVDVSDPDVLALLDELEAETGYREGAFIACNRWHDKFRETEDKLECAERRIAELEAREVTLPQRLQPGADGYDDWYVHSADDGEYLKADDVIAAIRAAGIKVKGE
;
A
#
# COMPACT_ATOMS: atom_id res chain seq x y z
N MET A 1 -15.69 11.07 -20.00
CA MET A 1 -15.15 10.28 -21.13
C MET A 1 -14.09 9.37 -20.54
N ASN A 2 -14.30 8.06 -20.52
CA ASN A 2 -13.32 7.13 -19.96
C ASN A 2 -12.44 6.67 -21.13
N ILE A 3 -11.19 7.11 -21.15
CA ILE A 3 -10.25 6.78 -22.22
C ILE A 3 -9.63 5.44 -21.85
N ASP A 4 -9.83 4.43 -22.68
CA ASP A 4 -9.16 3.15 -22.50
C ASP A 4 -7.67 3.30 -22.84
N LYS A 5 -6.83 3.29 -21.82
CA LYS A 5 -5.38 3.39 -21.95
C LYS A 5 -4.81 2.23 -22.76
N GLN A 6 -5.38 1.02 -22.66
CA GLN A 6 -4.91 -0.13 -23.41
C GLN A 6 -5.10 0.07 -24.92
N THR A 7 -6.29 0.53 -25.32
CA THR A 7 -6.57 0.91 -26.71
C THR A 7 -5.60 1.99 -27.23
N LEU A 8 -5.19 2.95 -26.38
CA LEU A 8 -4.18 3.95 -26.76
C LEU A 8 -2.80 3.32 -26.94
N ARG A 9 -2.38 2.44 -26.04
CA ARG A 9 -1.09 1.74 -26.14
C ARG A 9 -1.00 0.94 -27.43
N GLU A 10 -2.05 0.20 -27.79
CA GLU A 10 -2.09 -0.57 -29.04
C GLU A 10 -2.01 0.33 -30.27
N ARG A 11 -2.68 1.49 -30.25
CA ARG A 11 -2.70 2.43 -31.37
C ARG A 11 -1.33 3.06 -31.64
N TYR A 12 -0.61 3.44 -30.59
CA TYR A 12 0.69 4.11 -30.68
C TYR A 12 1.89 3.14 -30.61
N SER A 13 1.63 1.84 -30.45
CA SER A 13 2.66 0.80 -30.54
C SER A 13 3.14 0.62 -31.98
N PRO A 14 4.42 0.24 -32.19
CA PRO A 14 4.97 -0.11 -33.50
C PRO A 14 4.09 -1.11 -34.26
N LYS A 15 3.71 -0.78 -35.50
CA LYS A 15 2.91 -1.69 -36.32
C LYS A 15 3.77 -2.82 -36.88
N PRO A 16 3.29 -4.08 -36.86
CA PRO A 16 4.03 -5.19 -37.45
C PRO A 16 4.11 -5.05 -38.97
N VAL A 17 5.13 -5.68 -39.56
CA VAL A 17 5.31 -5.74 -41.02
C VAL A 17 4.12 -6.45 -41.66
N PRO A 18 3.47 -5.87 -42.69
CA PRO A 18 2.35 -6.51 -43.36
C PRO A 18 2.80 -7.74 -44.16
N LYS A 19 1.92 -8.72 -44.26
CA LYS A 19 2.09 -9.89 -45.13
C LYS A 19 1.59 -9.61 -46.53
N CYS A 20 2.21 -10.22 -47.53
CA CYS A 20 1.78 -10.13 -48.91
C CYS A 20 0.41 -10.80 -49.08
N HIS A 21 -0.56 -10.11 -49.67
CA HIS A 21 -1.89 -10.67 -49.93
C HIS A 21 -1.91 -11.69 -51.09
N ILE A 22 -0.83 -11.78 -51.89
CA ILE A 22 -0.71 -12.70 -53.02
C ILE A 22 -0.05 -14.02 -52.62
N CYS A 23 1.03 -13.99 -51.83
CA CYS A 23 1.77 -15.20 -51.43
C CYS A 23 1.87 -15.44 -49.91
N GLY A 24 1.42 -14.51 -49.06
CA GLY A 24 1.44 -14.66 -47.60
C GLY A 24 2.78 -14.37 -46.91
N GLU A 25 3.86 -14.21 -47.67
CA GLU A 25 5.21 -13.91 -47.14
C GLU A 25 5.31 -12.51 -46.55
N GLU A 26 6.23 -12.31 -45.59
CA GLU A 26 6.51 -11.00 -45.02
C GLU A 26 7.06 -10.05 -46.08
N MET A 27 6.49 -8.85 -46.13
CA MET A 27 6.88 -7.86 -47.11
C MET A 27 8.13 -7.11 -46.66
N THR A 28 8.90 -6.59 -47.62
CA THR A 28 10.07 -5.76 -47.32
C THR A 28 9.78 -4.29 -47.57
N ILE A 29 10.41 -3.43 -46.78
CA ILE A 29 10.30 -1.98 -46.91
C ILE A 29 10.96 -1.54 -48.22
N GLN A 30 10.18 -0.87 -49.08
CA GLN A 30 10.64 -0.36 -50.38
C GLN A 30 10.94 1.13 -50.33
N ARG A 31 10.18 1.86 -49.52
CA ARG A 31 10.34 3.30 -49.33
C ARG A 31 9.82 3.69 -47.96
N MET A 32 10.60 4.49 -47.25
CA MET A 32 10.15 5.20 -46.05
C MET A 32 10.16 6.70 -46.32
N SER A 33 9.07 7.37 -46.00
CA SER A 33 8.94 8.81 -46.13
C SER A 33 8.17 9.33 -44.91
N ALA A 34 8.93 9.73 -43.89
CA ALA A 34 8.41 10.08 -42.56
C ALA A 34 7.45 8.99 -42.04
N SER A 35 6.17 9.32 -41.86
CA SER A 35 5.13 8.41 -41.38
C SER A 35 4.56 7.46 -42.44
N ARG A 36 4.95 7.56 -43.71
CA ARG A 36 4.46 6.66 -44.77
C ARG A 36 5.51 5.62 -45.12
N ILE A 37 5.20 4.36 -44.87
CA ILE A 37 6.05 3.22 -45.19
C ILE A 37 5.38 2.44 -46.33
N THR A 38 6.08 2.30 -47.45
CA THR A 38 5.65 1.46 -48.57
C THR A 38 6.34 0.11 -48.44
N TYR A 39 5.52 -0.94 -48.33
CA TYR A 39 5.96 -2.32 -48.36
C TYR A 39 5.71 -2.92 -49.75
N GLY A 40 6.59 -3.83 -50.17
CA GLY A 40 6.45 -4.59 -51.43
C GLY A 40 6.95 -6.02 -51.23
N CYS A 41 6.32 -6.98 -51.92
CA CYS A 41 6.81 -8.35 -51.94
C CYS A 41 7.78 -8.51 -53.12
N THR A 42 9.07 -8.45 -52.83
CA THR A 42 10.14 -8.67 -53.81
C THR A 42 10.35 -10.14 -54.14
N GLY A 43 9.87 -11.06 -53.31
CA GLY A 43 10.12 -12.50 -53.46
C GLY A 43 11.60 -12.87 -53.38
N ALA A 44 12.41 -11.95 -52.83
CA ALA A 44 13.85 -12.04 -52.67
C ALA A 44 14.17 -12.52 -51.26
N THR A 45 15.02 -13.53 -51.19
CA THR A 45 15.60 -14.06 -49.97
C THR A 45 17.09 -13.77 -49.97
N TYR A 46 17.61 -13.40 -48.81
CA TYR A 46 19.01 -13.02 -48.62
C TYR A 46 19.67 -14.09 -47.76
N ASP A 47 20.68 -14.76 -48.32
CA ASP A 47 21.53 -15.71 -47.63
C ASP A 47 23.02 -15.37 -47.84
N ASP A 48 23.92 -16.18 -47.28
CA ASP A 48 25.38 -15.99 -47.42
C ASP A 48 25.87 -16.13 -48.88
N ALA A 49 25.05 -16.68 -49.79
CA ALA A 49 25.33 -16.79 -51.22
C ALA A 49 24.81 -15.58 -52.03
N GLY A 50 24.08 -14.65 -51.37
CA GLY A 50 23.60 -13.40 -51.95
C GLY A 50 22.07 -13.32 -52.02
N CYS A 51 21.58 -12.49 -52.94
CA CYS A 51 20.14 -12.32 -53.17
C CYS A 51 19.65 -13.34 -54.19
N HIS A 52 18.72 -14.22 -53.78
CA HIS A 52 18.05 -15.15 -54.68
C HIS A 52 16.55 -14.90 -54.69
N TYR A 53 15.93 -15.09 -55.85
CA TYR A 53 14.49 -14.93 -56.03
C TYR A 53 13.83 -16.31 -56.09
N SER A 54 12.63 -16.40 -55.54
CA SER A 54 11.80 -17.60 -55.68
C SER A 54 11.53 -17.94 -57.16
N THR A 55 11.33 -19.22 -57.46
CA THR A 55 11.21 -19.73 -58.84
C THR A 55 10.17 -18.95 -59.65
N GLY A 56 10.58 -18.38 -60.77
CA GLY A 56 9.72 -17.58 -61.66
C GLY A 56 9.59 -16.10 -61.28
N ARG A 57 10.21 -15.65 -60.20
CA ARG A 57 10.23 -14.25 -59.76
C ARG A 57 11.46 -13.51 -60.29
N ARG A 58 11.31 -12.21 -60.52
CA ARG A 58 12.40 -11.30 -60.93
C ARG A 58 12.27 -9.98 -60.19
N ILE A 59 13.30 -9.15 -60.26
CA ILE A 59 13.24 -7.80 -59.71
C ILE A 59 12.11 -7.00 -60.37
N ALA A 60 11.27 -6.37 -59.55
CA ALA A 60 10.13 -5.56 -59.99
C ALA A 60 9.19 -6.29 -60.98
N ASP A 61 8.86 -7.54 -60.71
CA ASP A 61 7.87 -8.32 -61.47
C ASP A 61 6.41 -7.86 -61.21
N ASP A 62 5.45 -8.40 -61.96
CA ASP A 62 4.02 -8.08 -61.79
C ASP A 62 3.54 -8.33 -60.35
N HIS A 63 4.11 -9.33 -59.68
CA HIS A 63 3.83 -9.61 -58.29
C HIS A 63 4.32 -8.46 -57.39
N TYR A 64 5.53 -7.97 -57.61
CA TYR A 64 6.04 -6.81 -56.91
C TYR A 64 5.11 -5.61 -57.08
N GLU A 65 4.67 -5.28 -58.31
CA GLU A 65 3.79 -4.14 -58.56
C GLU A 65 2.43 -4.30 -57.87
N GLN A 66 1.80 -5.47 -58.02
CA GLN A 66 0.48 -5.77 -57.45
C GLN A 66 0.51 -5.90 -55.93
N SER A 67 1.63 -6.32 -55.33
CA SER A 67 1.74 -6.54 -53.89
C SER A 67 1.89 -5.26 -53.06
N ARG A 68 2.21 -4.11 -53.68
CA ARG A 68 2.59 -2.89 -52.94
C ARG A 68 1.46 -2.35 -52.04
N VAL A 69 1.80 -2.11 -50.78
CA VAL A 69 0.91 -1.45 -49.81
C VAL A 69 1.62 -0.29 -49.13
N THR A 70 0.91 0.81 -48.89
CA THR A 70 1.43 1.93 -48.10
C THR A 70 0.71 1.99 -46.77
N VAL A 71 1.46 1.86 -45.68
CA VAL A 71 0.96 1.97 -44.32
C VAL A 71 1.39 3.32 -43.75
N VAL A 72 0.46 4.00 -43.07
CA VAL A 72 0.78 5.16 -42.25
C VAL A 72 1.15 4.67 -40.86
N ASP A 73 2.42 4.85 -40.51
CA ASP A 73 2.93 4.66 -39.17
C ASP A 73 2.52 5.85 -38.29
N VAL A 74 1.79 5.54 -37.22
CA VAL A 74 1.34 6.52 -36.21
C VAL A 74 1.91 6.16 -34.85
N SER A 75 2.87 5.23 -34.81
CA SER A 75 3.52 4.82 -33.58
C SER A 75 4.33 5.98 -33.02
N ASP A 76 4.19 6.22 -31.72
CA ASP A 76 4.80 7.35 -31.04
C ASP A 76 5.34 6.89 -29.68
N PRO A 77 6.67 6.76 -29.52
CA PRO A 77 7.26 6.31 -28.27
C PRO A 77 7.05 7.31 -27.13
N ASP A 78 6.92 8.61 -27.42
CA ASP A 78 6.75 9.64 -26.40
C ASP A 78 5.34 9.54 -25.80
N VAL A 79 4.33 9.22 -26.61
CA VAL A 79 2.97 8.96 -26.11
C VAL A 79 2.94 7.73 -25.20
N LEU A 80 3.68 6.68 -25.53
CA LEU A 80 3.76 5.48 -24.68
C LEU A 80 4.46 5.79 -23.35
N ALA A 81 5.56 6.55 -23.38
CA ALA A 81 6.27 7.00 -22.18
C ALA A 81 5.36 7.85 -21.27
N LEU A 82 4.57 8.77 -21.84
CA LEU A 82 3.60 9.57 -21.09
C LEU A 82 2.49 8.71 -20.47
N LEU A 83 2.06 7.63 -21.13
CA LEU A 83 1.09 6.69 -20.54
C LEU A 83 1.68 5.94 -19.35
N ASP A 84 2.96 5.54 -19.43
CA ASP A 84 3.69 4.90 -18.32
C ASP A 84 3.84 5.83 -17.12
N GLU A 85 4.28 7.07 -17.35
CA GLU A 85 4.38 8.10 -16.31
C GLU A 85 3.03 8.35 -15.64
N LEU A 86 1.96 8.47 -16.43
CA LEU A 86 0.62 8.69 -15.91
C LEU A 86 0.12 7.50 -15.09
N GLU A 87 0.38 6.26 -15.53
CA GLU A 87 0.03 5.05 -14.76
C GLU A 87 0.80 4.99 -13.44
N ALA A 88 2.10 5.29 -13.45
CA ALA A 88 2.93 5.35 -12.26
C ALA A 88 2.43 6.40 -11.24
N GLU A 89 2.12 7.62 -11.70
CA GLU A 89 1.57 8.68 -10.85
C GLU A 89 0.20 8.31 -10.29
N THR A 90 -0.67 7.69 -11.10
CA THR A 90 -1.97 7.21 -10.59
C THR A 90 -1.79 6.15 -9.51
N GLY A 91 -0.87 5.20 -9.71
CA GLY A 91 -0.56 4.17 -8.72
C GLY A 91 0.05 4.76 -7.43
N TYR A 92 0.93 5.76 -7.56
CA TYR A 92 1.49 6.46 -6.40
C TYR A 92 0.40 7.18 -5.60
N ARG A 93 -0.49 7.92 -6.27
CA ARG A 93 -1.60 8.63 -5.63
C ARG A 93 -2.56 7.68 -4.91
N GLU A 94 -2.90 6.55 -5.53
CA GLU A 94 -3.74 5.52 -4.91
C GLU A 94 -3.04 4.88 -3.69
N GLY A 95 -1.75 4.57 -3.81
CA GLY A 95 -0.94 4.07 -2.70
C GLY A 95 -0.85 5.06 -1.54
N ALA A 96 -0.66 6.35 -1.83
CA ALA A 96 -0.63 7.41 -0.83
C ALA A 96 -1.99 7.55 -0.12
N PHE A 97 -3.09 7.45 -0.85
CA PHE A 97 -4.44 7.46 -0.26
C PHE A 97 -4.67 6.27 0.69
N ILE A 98 -4.29 5.06 0.27
CA ILE A 98 -4.37 3.85 1.11
C ILE A 98 -3.53 4.01 2.38
N ALA A 99 -2.30 4.53 2.25
CA ALA A 99 -1.42 4.77 3.38
C ALA A 99 -2.00 5.81 4.35
N CYS A 100 -2.59 6.89 3.83
CA CYS A 100 -3.24 7.92 4.64
C CYS A 100 -4.43 7.36 5.43
N ASN A 101 -5.29 6.56 4.80
CA ASN A 101 -6.42 5.92 5.49
C ASN A 101 -5.95 4.97 6.59
N ARG A 102 -4.92 4.16 6.31
CA ARG A 102 -4.33 3.27 7.32
C ARG A 102 -3.79 4.03 8.52
N TRP A 103 -3.13 5.17 8.28
CA TRP A 103 -2.69 6.05 9.36
C TRP A 103 -3.86 6.62 10.15
N HIS A 104 -4.90 7.08 9.46
CA HIS A 104 -6.11 7.61 10.11
C HIS A 104 -6.78 6.58 11.04
N ASP A 105 -6.90 5.32 10.61
CA ASP A 105 -7.46 4.26 11.46
C ASP A 105 -6.57 3.97 12.67
N LYS A 106 -5.24 4.04 12.51
CA LYS A 106 -4.31 3.92 13.63
C LYS A 106 -4.43 5.05 14.62
N PHE A 107 -4.58 6.29 14.15
CA PHE A 107 -4.80 7.44 15.03
C PHE A 107 -6.08 7.27 15.85
N ARG A 108 -7.18 6.86 15.22
CA ARG A 108 -8.44 6.59 15.94
C ARG A 108 -8.28 5.49 16.99
N GLU A 109 -7.64 4.37 16.64
CA GLU A 109 -7.35 3.29 17.59
C GLU A 109 -6.51 3.78 18.79
N THR A 110 -5.56 4.68 18.55
CA THR A 110 -4.75 5.26 19.64
C THR A 110 -5.51 6.24 20.51
N GLU A 111 -6.41 7.04 19.92
CA GLU A 111 -7.29 7.95 20.67
C GLU A 111 -8.24 7.16 21.57
N ASP A 112 -8.88 6.11 21.07
CA ASP A 112 -9.77 5.25 21.87
C ASP A 112 -9.04 4.61 23.06
N LYS A 113 -7.79 4.17 22.84
CA LYS A 113 -6.93 3.62 23.90
C LYS A 113 -6.53 4.68 24.91
N LEU A 114 -6.23 5.89 24.45
CA LEU A 114 -5.89 7.01 25.32
C LEU A 114 -7.08 7.36 26.22
N GLU A 115 -8.28 7.51 25.65
CA GLU A 115 -9.49 7.80 26.41
C GLU A 115 -9.78 6.68 27.44
N CYS A 116 -9.66 5.41 27.04
CA CYS A 116 -9.83 4.29 27.98
C CYS A 116 -8.80 4.32 29.11
N ALA A 117 -7.54 4.67 28.81
CA ALA A 117 -6.48 4.77 29.81
C ALA A 117 -6.71 5.96 30.75
N GLU A 118 -7.08 7.12 30.22
CA GLU A 118 -7.42 8.32 31.00
C GLU A 118 -8.60 8.07 31.92
N ARG A 119 -9.67 7.43 31.42
CA ARG A 119 -10.81 7.00 32.25
C ARG A 119 -10.36 6.07 33.36
N ARG A 120 -9.49 5.10 33.05
CA ARG A 120 -8.97 4.17 34.06
C ARG A 120 -8.11 4.87 35.10
N ILE A 121 -7.33 5.87 34.72
CA ILE A 121 -6.55 6.70 35.64
C ILE A 121 -7.49 7.50 36.54
N ALA A 122 -8.49 8.18 35.98
CA ALA A 122 -9.48 8.92 36.76
C ALA A 122 -10.23 8.03 37.76
N GLU A 123 -10.63 6.82 37.35
CA GLU A 123 -11.21 5.82 38.24
C GLU A 123 -10.26 5.45 39.39
N LEU A 124 -8.96 5.30 39.11
CA LEU A 124 -7.96 4.96 40.11
C LEU A 124 -7.63 6.13 41.04
N GLU A 125 -7.58 7.35 40.53
CA GLU A 125 -7.34 8.59 41.29
C GLU A 125 -8.51 8.93 42.20
N ALA A 126 -9.74 8.57 41.81
CA ALA A 126 -10.93 8.75 42.64
C ALA A 126 -11.09 7.70 43.75
N ARG A 127 -10.25 6.65 43.80
CA ARG A 127 -10.32 5.62 44.86
C ARG A 127 -9.80 6.18 46.17
N GLU A 128 -10.67 6.18 47.16
CA GLU A 128 -10.34 6.52 48.54
C GLU A 128 -10.19 5.24 49.38
N VAL A 129 -9.21 5.25 50.29
CA VAL A 129 -9.01 4.16 51.27
C VAL A 129 -9.52 4.64 52.61
N THR A 130 -10.61 4.06 53.10
CA THR A 130 -11.08 4.30 54.47
C THR A 130 -10.18 3.55 55.45
N LEU A 131 -9.47 4.30 56.30
CA LEU A 131 -8.65 3.70 57.36
C LEU A 131 -9.53 3.16 58.51
N PRO A 132 -9.10 2.09 59.20
CA PRO A 132 -9.81 1.56 60.35
C PRO A 132 -9.75 2.51 61.56
N GLN A 133 -10.56 2.24 62.59
CA GLN A 133 -10.61 3.04 63.81
C GLN A 133 -9.23 3.19 64.44
N ARG A 134 -8.87 4.43 64.80
CA ARG A 134 -7.62 4.76 65.48
C ARG A 134 -7.65 4.26 66.92
N LEU A 135 -6.48 3.89 67.42
CA LEU A 135 -6.31 3.21 68.70
C LEU A 135 -5.34 4.01 69.57
N GLN A 136 -5.68 4.18 70.84
CA GLN A 136 -4.83 4.86 71.81
C GLN A 136 -4.42 3.89 72.93
N PRO A 137 -3.14 3.92 73.36
CA PRO A 137 -2.72 3.21 74.56
C PRO A 137 -3.30 3.93 75.78
N GLY A 138 -4.02 3.17 76.61
CA GLY A 138 -4.41 3.57 77.95
C GLY A 138 -3.59 2.80 78.98
N ALA A 139 -3.43 3.37 80.16
CA ALA A 139 -2.85 2.70 81.31
C ALA A 139 -3.83 2.77 82.48
N ASP A 140 -4.15 1.63 83.08
CA ASP A 140 -4.88 1.56 84.35
C ASP A 140 -3.94 1.09 85.47
N GLY A 141 -2.95 1.94 85.80
CA GLY A 141 -1.90 1.65 86.78
C GLY A 141 -0.52 1.45 86.17
N TYR A 142 0.45 1.02 86.97
CA TYR A 142 1.87 0.95 86.57
C TYR A 142 2.20 -0.22 85.64
N ASP A 143 1.34 -1.24 85.54
CA ASP A 143 1.60 -2.50 84.80
C ASP A 143 0.39 -2.97 83.95
N ASP A 144 -0.69 -2.20 83.87
CA ASP A 144 -1.87 -2.57 83.07
C ASP A 144 -2.03 -1.61 81.88
N TRP A 145 -1.49 -2.02 80.75
CA TRP A 145 -1.59 -1.29 79.48
C TRP A 145 -2.63 -1.95 78.59
N TYR A 146 -3.60 -1.18 78.14
CA TYR A 146 -4.62 -1.62 77.20
C TYR A 146 -4.70 -0.67 76.01
N VAL A 147 -5.28 -1.14 74.92
CA VAL A 147 -5.49 -0.35 73.71
C VAL A 147 -6.98 -0.20 73.49
N HIS A 148 -7.46 1.03 73.39
CA HIS A 148 -8.87 1.34 73.18
C HIS A 148 -9.06 2.21 71.94
N SER A 149 -10.28 2.22 71.39
CA SER A 149 -10.64 3.07 70.26
C SER A 149 -10.69 4.53 70.68
N ALA A 150 -10.01 5.39 69.95
CA ALA A 150 -10.05 6.84 70.11
C ALA A 150 -10.04 7.49 68.72
N ASP A 151 -10.75 8.59 68.53
CA ASP A 151 -10.83 9.26 67.22
C ASP A 151 -9.50 9.91 66.80
N ASP A 152 -8.69 10.30 67.78
CA ASP A 152 -7.36 10.89 67.63
C ASP A 152 -6.21 9.95 68.09
N GLY A 153 -6.50 8.66 68.31
CA GLY A 153 -5.53 7.69 68.81
C GLY A 153 -4.29 7.53 67.92
N GLU A 154 -3.13 7.21 68.48
CA GLU A 154 -1.85 7.24 67.75
C GLU A 154 -1.58 6.02 66.86
N TYR A 155 -2.29 4.90 67.08
CA TYR A 155 -1.97 3.61 66.48
C TYR A 155 -3.09 3.10 65.56
N LEU A 156 -2.69 2.27 64.59
CA LEU A 156 -3.58 1.47 63.75
C LEU A 156 -3.10 0.01 63.78
N LYS A 157 -4.05 -0.93 63.75
CA LYS A 157 -3.71 -2.36 63.61
C LYS A 157 -3.27 -2.65 62.18
N ALA A 158 -2.07 -3.21 62.02
CA ALA A 158 -1.49 -3.47 60.71
C ALA A 158 -2.39 -4.37 59.84
N ASP A 159 -2.94 -5.44 60.41
CA ASP A 159 -3.83 -6.36 59.70
C ASP A 159 -5.10 -5.67 59.19
N ASP A 160 -5.69 -4.79 60.01
CA ASP A 160 -6.90 -4.04 59.65
C ASP A 160 -6.59 -2.99 58.56
N VAL A 161 -5.41 -2.38 58.57
CA VAL A 161 -4.95 -1.47 57.51
C VAL A 161 -4.71 -2.25 56.20
N ILE A 162 -4.07 -3.41 56.26
CA ILE A 162 -3.87 -4.27 55.09
C ILE A 162 -5.23 -4.71 54.53
N ALA A 163 -6.17 -5.09 55.39
CA ALA A 163 -7.54 -5.43 55.00
C ALA A 163 -8.25 -4.25 54.33
N ALA A 164 -8.13 -3.03 54.87
CA ALA A 164 -8.69 -1.82 54.27
C ALA A 164 -8.10 -1.50 52.89
N ILE A 165 -6.78 -1.60 52.73
CA ILE A 165 -6.10 -1.40 51.44
C ILE A 165 -6.53 -2.46 50.41
N ARG A 166 -6.67 -3.72 50.84
CA ARG A 166 -7.19 -4.81 50.00
C ARG A 166 -8.66 -4.61 49.64
N ALA A 167 -9.49 -4.14 50.56
CA ALA A 167 -10.90 -3.82 50.32
C ALA A 167 -11.04 -2.67 49.31
N ALA A 168 -10.13 -1.69 49.36
CA ALA A 168 -10.00 -0.66 48.34
C ALA A 168 -9.45 -1.20 47.01
N GLY A 169 -9.08 -2.49 46.93
CA GLY A 169 -8.62 -3.22 45.75
C GLY A 169 -7.21 -2.83 45.29
N ILE A 170 -6.35 -2.49 46.24
CA ILE A 170 -4.92 -2.21 46.05
C ILE A 170 -4.11 -3.42 46.54
N LYS A 171 -3.08 -3.80 45.78
CA LYS A 171 -2.20 -4.92 46.13
C LYS A 171 -1.12 -4.44 47.11
N VAL A 172 -0.91 -5.18 48.19
CA VAL A 172 0.17 -4.96 49.16
C VAL A 172 1.26 -6.03 48.92
N LYS A 173 2.52 -5.61 48.86
CA LYS A 173 3.67 -6.51 48.63
C LYS A 173 4.45 -6.67 49.94
N GLY A 174 4.80 -7.90 50.33
CA GLY A 174 5.63 -8.18 51.52
C GLY A 174 4.94 -8.89 52.68
N GLU A 175 3.86 -9.63 52.43
CA GLU A 175 3.53 -10.80 53.26
C GLU A 175 4.46 -11.97 52.93
#